data_AF-A0A9E1WUV1-F1
#
_entry.id   AF-A0A9E1WUV1-F1
#
_cell.length_a   1.000
_cell.length_b   1.000
_cell.length_c   1.000
_cell.angle_alpha   90.00
_cell.angle_beta   90.00
_cell.angle_gamma   90.00
#
_symmetry.space_group_name_H-M   'P 1'
#
loop_
_entity.id
_entity.type
_entity.pdbx_description
1 polymer ?
#
loop_
_entity_poly.entity_id
_entity_poly.type
_entity_poly.pdbx_seq_one_letter_code
_entity_poly.pdbx_strand_id
1 'polypeptide(L)'
;MWQLRFLVSIQNQFNLLLMGILLAMGLLAFIMMFIFPPGSILMVFLGVMTLALSLVAKILLRCAILLLCKILKVEVPTSECQH
;
A
#
# COMPACT_ATOMS: atom_id res chain seq x y z
N MET A 1 8.80 11.57 17.12
CA MET A 1 7.38 11.16 17.32
C MET A 1 6.48 11.43 16.12
N TRP A 2 6.54 12.61 15.47
CA TRP A 2 5.65 12.93 14.32
C TRP A 2 5.83 11.98 13.11
N GLN A 3 7.07 11.59 12.80
CA GLN A 3 7.36 10.64 11.71
C GLN A 3 6.80 9.23 11.95
N LEU A 4 6.81 8.74 13.19
CA LEU A 4 6.20 7.45 13.56
C LEU A 4 4.68 7.48 13.41
N ARG A 5 4.02 8.57 13.83
CA ARG A 5 2.57 8.75 13.64
C ARG A 5 2.21 8.77 12.15
N PHE A 6 3.04 9.38 11.32
CA PHE A 6 2.84 9.40 9.87
C PHE A 6 2.96 8.00 9.26
N LEU A 7 3.97 7.22 9.64
CA LEU A 7 4.16 5.84 9.18
C LEU A 7 3.01 4.91 9.61
N VAL A 8 2.56 5.01 10.85
CA VAL A 8 1.44 4.21 11.37
C VAL A 8 0.13 4.60 10.69
N SER A 9 -0.11 5.90 10.51
CA SER A 9 -1.29 6.41 9.78
C SER A 9 -1.32 5.89 8.33
N ILE A 10 -0.17 5.90 7.64
CA ILE A 10 -0.03 5.33 6.30
C ILE A 10 -0.32 3.83 6.30
N GLN A 11 0.19 3.09 7.29
CA GLN A 11 -0.05 1.64 7.37
C GLN A 11 -1.53 1.32 7.59
N ASN A 12 -2.22 2.08 8.44
CA ASN A 12 -3.64 1.87 8.72
C ASN A 12 -4.53 2.22 7.50
N GLN A 13 -4.17 3.27 6.77
CA GLN A 13 -4.86 3.70 5.56
C GLN A 13 -4.44 2.91 4.30
N PHE A 14 -3.42 2.06 4.40
CA PHE A 14 -2.80 1.41 3.24
C PHE A 14 -3.76 0.52 2.46
N ASN A 15 -4.65 -0.21 3.14
CA ASN A 15 -5.68 -1.01 2.47
C ASN A 15 -6.67 -0.16 1.68
N LEU A 16 -7.05 1.01 2.22
CA LEU A 16 -7.98 1.94 1.58
C LEU A 16 -7.33 2.58 0.35
N LEU A 17 -6.05 2.95 0.46
CA LEU A 17 -5.23 3.46 -0.63
C LEU A 17 -5.09 2.45 -1.77
N LEU A 18 -4.77 1.20 -1.41
CA LEU A 18 -4.61 0.09 -2.36
C LEU A 18 -5.93 -0.23 -3.08
N MET A 19 -7.04 -0.25 -2.35
CA MET A 19 -8.38 -0.41 -2.92
C MET A 19 -8.74 0.73 -3.88
N GLY A 20 -8.45 1.99 -3.52
CA GLY A 20 -8.66 3.14 -4.40
C GLY A 20 -7.83 3.06 -5.69
N ILE A 21 -6.57 2.67 -5.58
CA ILE A 21 -5.66 2.47 -6.73
C ILE A 21 -6.16 1.36 -7.66
N LEU A 22 -6.61 0.23 -7.11
CA LEU A 22 -7.19 -0.87 -7.90
C LEU A 22 -8.47 -0.45 -8.63
N LEU A 23 -9.34 0.30 -7.94
CA LEU A 23 -10.61 0.77 -8.51
C LEU A 23 -10.34 1.76 -9.66
N ALA A 24 -9.39 2.68 -9.48
CA ALA A 24 -8.95 3.58 -10.54
C ALA A 24 -8.35 2.83 -11.74
N MET A 25 -7.50 1.83 -11.49
CA MET A 25 -6.94 0.99 -12.56
C MET A 25 -8.02 0.19 -13.30
N GLY A 26 -9.01 -0.36 -12.59
CA GLY A 26 -10.12 -1.08 -13.20
C GLY A 26 -10.98 -0.18 -14.08
N LEU A 27 -11.27 1.04 -13.61
CA LEU A 27 -12.03 2.03 -14.36
C LEU A 27 -11.28 2.49 -15.62
N LEU A 28 -9.96 2.70 -15.49
CA LEU A 28 -9.10 3.08 -16.60
C LEU A 28 -8.94 1.95 -17.63
N ALA A 29 -8.83 0.70 -17.18
CA ALA A 29 -8.78 -0.48 -18.04
C ALA A 29 -10.09 -0.66 -18.82
N PHE A 30 -11.24 -0.41 -18.19
CA PHE A 30 -12.54 -0.44 -18.85
C PHE A 30 -12.63 0.60 -19.98
N ILE A 31 -12.20 1.85 -19.74
CA ILE A 31 -12.16 2.89 -20.77
C ILE A 31 -11.23 2.48 -21.92
N MET A 32 -10.05 1.94 -21.60
CA MET A 32 -9.06 1.49 -22.59
C MET A 32 -9.56 0.34 -23.46
N MET A 33 -10.47 -0.51 -22.98
CA MET A 33 -11.05 -1.59 -23.79
C MET A 33 -11.75 -1.06 -25.05
N PHE A 34 -12.32 0.14 -25.00
CA PHE A 34 -13.01 0.77 -26.14
C PHE A 34 -12.08 1.55 -27.06
N ILE A 35 -10.95 2.05 -26.54
CA ILE A 35 -10.00 2.88 -27.31
C ILE A 35 -8.90 2.01 -27.93
N PHE A 36 -8.35 1.07 -27.16
CA PHE A 36 -7.22 0.24 -27.56
C PHE A 36 -7.26 -1.11 -26.81
N PRO A 37 -7.91 -2.14 -27.39
CA PRO A 37 -8.13 -3.44 -26.74
C PRO A 37 -6.87 -4.10 -26.14
N PRO A 38 -5.70 -4.13 -26.81
CA PRO A 38 -4.52 -4.75 -26.20
C PRO A 38 -3.95 -3.95 -25.02
N GLY A 39 -4.31 -2.67 -24.87
CA GLY A 39 -3.93 -1.85 -23.72
C GLY A 39 -4.59 -2.28 -22.40
N SER A 40 -5.78 -2.88 -22.46
CA SER A 40 -6.47 -3.38 -21.26
C SER A 40 -5.73 -4.54 -20.58
N ILE A 41 -5.12 -5.43 -21.37
CA ILE A 41 -4.31 -6.56 -20.87
C ILE A 41 -3.06 -6.04 -20.15
N LEU A 42 -2.40 -5.03 -20.72
CA LEU A 42 -1.25 -4.36 -20.10
C LEU A 42 -1.61 -3.72 -18.75
N MET A 43 -2.78 -3.08 -18.65
CA MET A 43 -3.26 -2.50 -17.39
C MET A 43 -3.52 -3.55 -16.31
N VAL A 44 -4.05 -4.72 -16.68
CA VAL A 44 -4.23 -5.83 -15.73
C VAL A 44 -2.88 -6.32 -15.20
N PHE A 45 -1.88 -6.50 -16.07
CA PHE A 45 -0.51 -6.84 -15.65
C PHE A 45 0.11 -5.80 -14.73
N LEU A 46 -0.07 -4.51 -15.05
CA LEU A 46 0.34 -3.39 -14.19
C LEU A 46 -0.34 -3.43 -12.83
N GLY A 47 -1.64 -3.75 -12.78
CA GLY A 47 -2.39 -3.93 -11.54
C GLY A 47 -1.85 -5.06 -10.66
N VAL A 48 -1.54 -6.22 -11.26
CA VAL A 48 -0.94 -7.36 -10.55
C VAL A 48 0.47 -7.04 -10.05
N MET A 49 1.30 -6.37 -10.85
CA MET A 49 2.61 -5.89 -10.44
C MET A 49 2.51 -4.91 -9.27
N THR A 50 1.53 -4.00 -9.30
CA THR A 50 1.29 -3.02 -8.24
C THR A 50 0.86 -3.70 -6.94
N LEU A 51 0.02 -4.74 -7.02
CA LEU A 51 -0.34 -5.59 -5.88
C LEU A 51 0.87 -6.30 -5.27
N ALA A 52 1.71 -6.89 -6.10
CA ALA A 52 2.94 -7.55 -5.65
C ALA A 52 3.89 -6.54 -4.96
N LEU A 53 4.07 -5.36 -5.57
CA LEU A 53 4.88 -4.29 -5.00
C LEU A 53 4.31 -3.78 -3.67
N SER A 54 2.99 -3.73 -3.55
CA SER A 54 2.28 -3.31 -2.34
C SER A 54 2.52 -4.25 -1.15
N LEU A 55 2.59 -5.56 -1.40
CA LEU A 55 2.99 -6.56 -0.39
C LEU A 55 4.42 -6.33 0.09
N VAL A 56 5.35 -6.13 -0.84
CA VAL A 56 6.76 -5.85 -0.52
C VAL A 56 6.87 -4.54 0.29
N ALA A 57 6.14 -3.50 -0.13
CA ALA A 57 6.10 -2.22 0.58
C ALA A 57 5.57 -2.37 2.01
N LYS A 58 4.52 -3.16 2.26
CA LYS A 58 4.03 -3.45 3.62
C LYS A 58 5.09 -4.11 4.49
N ILE A 59 5.83 -5.09 3.95
CA ILE A 59 6.89 -5.78 4.69
C ILE A 59 8.02 -4.80 5.02
N LEU A 60 8.42 -3.99 4.04
CA LEU A 60 9.48 -2.99 4.21
C LEU A 60 9.07 -1.94 5.26
N LEU A 61 7.81 -1.50 5.23
CA LEU A 61 7.27 -0.53 6.19
C LEU A 61 7.26 -1.09 7.61
N ARG A 62 6.88 -2.36 7.79
CA ARG A 62 6.97 -3.06 9.09
C ARG A 62 8.41 -3.17 9.58
N CYS A 63 9.34 -3.55 8.72
CA CYS A 63 10.77 -3.60 9.06
C CYS A 63 11.31 -2.21 9.45
N ALA A 64 10.90 -1.15 8.74
CA ALA A 64 11.30 0.22 9.04
C ALA A 64 10.79 0.66 10.41
N ILE A 65 9.53 0.35 10.78
CA ILE A 65 8.97 0.65 12.10
C ILE A 65 9.72 -0.09 13.21
N LEU A 66 10.05 -1.38 13.00
CA LEU A 66 10.82 -2.18 13.96
C LEU A 66 12.25 -1.64 14.15
N LEU A 67 12.92 -1.26 13.06
CA LEU A 67 14.25 -0.63 13.12
C LEU A 67 14.19 0.72 13.84
N LEU A 68 13.19 1.55 13.54
CA LEU A 68 13.01 2.84 14.22
C LEU A 68 12.76 2.65 15.72
N CYS A 69 11.92 1.68 16.12
CA CYS A 69 11.69 1.39 17.54
C CYS A 69 12.97 0.91 18.24
N LYS A 70 13.77 0.08 17.56
CA LYS A 70 15.04 -0.42 18.11
C LYS A 70 16.08 0.70 18.29
N ILE A 71 16.14 1.65 17.36
CA ILE A 71 17.06 2.80 17.42
C ILE A 71 16.60 3.83 18.45
N LEU A 72 15.30 4.10 18.53
CA LEU A 72 14.77 5.14 19.42
C LEU A 72 14.60 4.67 20.87
N LYS A 73 14.68 3.37 21.17
CA LYS A 73 14.46 2.80 22.51
C LYS A 73 13.11 3.22 23.13
N VAL A 74 12.15 3.57 22.28
CA VAL A 74 10.80 4.01 22.69
C VAL A 74 9.91 2.77 22.71
N GLU A 75 9.29 2.51 23.85
CA GLU A 75 8.24 1.51 23.99
C GLU A 75 7.09 1.85 23.05
N VAL A 76 6.79 0.93 22.14
CA VAL A 76 5.71 1.06 21.16
C VAL A 76 4.40 1.12 21.94
N PRO A 77 3.55 2.16 21.81
CA PRO A 77 2.21 2.07 22.36
C PRO A 77 1.48 0.93 21.63
N THR A 78 1.29 -0.17 22.33
CA THR A 78 0.51 -1.36 21.97
C THR A 78 -0.98 -1.03 21.94
N SER A 79 -1.40 0.03 21.26
CA SER A 79 -2.82 0.37 21.10
C SER A 79 -3.44 -0.23 19.85
N GLU A 80 -2.68 -0.96 19.02
CA GLU A 80 -3.19 -1.56 17.76
C GLU A 80 -3.03 -3.10 17.69
N CYS A 81 -2.66 -3.77 18.80
CA CYS A 81 -2.74 -5.25 18.89
C CYS A 81 -4.10 -5.77 19.39
N GLN A 82 -5.07 -4.88 19.64
CA GLN A 82 -6.42 -5.24 20.06
C GLN A 82 -7.42 -4.52 19.17
N HIS A 83 -7.63 -5.02 17.95
CA HIS A 83 -8.94 -5.06 17.29
C HIS A 83 -8.86 -5.88 16.00
#